data_AF-A0A1I0D5H7-F1
#
_entry.id   AF-A0A1I0D5H7-F1
#
_cell.length_a   1.000
_cell.length_b   1.000
_cell.length_c   1.000
_cell.angle_alpha   90.00
_cell.angle_beta   90.00
_cell.angle_gamma   90.00
#
_symmetry.space_group_name_H-M   'P 1'
#
loop_
_entity.id
_entity.type
_entity.pdbx_description
1 polymer ?
#
loop_
_entity_poly.entity_id
_entity_poly.type
_entity_poly.pdbx_seq_one_letter_code
_entity_poly.pdbx_strand_id
1 'polypeptide(L)' 'MSELVVVGFKDAEEADRVLFRLAKLKKEHLIDLEDAVVVIRDEAGRVHLKQSINLNGATTGFMLASGSL' A
#
# COMPACT_ATOMS: atom_id res chain seq x y z
N MET A 1 15.70 -10.08 8.16
CA MET A 1 15.04 -10.83 7.07
C MET A 1 13.76 -10.10 6.79
N SER A 2 13.56 -9.59 5.58
CA SER A 2 12.34 -8.87 5.20
C SER A 2 11.30 -9.89 4.75
N GLU A 3 10.11 -9.84 5.34
CA GLU A 3 8.97 -10.71 4.99
C GLU A 3 7.96 -9.88 4.20
N LEU A 4 7.59 -10.37 3.00
CA LEU A 4 6.58 -9.74 2.17
C LEU A 4 5.24 -10.45 2.39
N VAL A 5 4.26 -9.73 2.92
CA VAL A 5 2.90 -10.24 3.14
C VAL A 5 1.95 -9.55 2.15
N VAL A 6 1.22 -10.34 1.37
CA VAL A 6 0.22 -9.85 0.41
C VAL A 6 -1.16 -10.22 0.91
N VAL A 7 -2.03 -9.21 1.06
CA VAL A 7 -3.42 -9.40 1.51
C VAL A 7 -4.37 -8.85 0.45
N GLY A 8 -5.24 -9.73 -0.07
CA GLY A 8 -6.26 -9.36 -1.05
C GLY A 8 -7.54 -8.89 -0.36
N PHE A 9 -8.05 -7.73 -0.76
CA PHE A 9 -9.33 -7.18 -0.32
C PHE A 9 -10.26 -7.04 -1.52
N LYS A 10 -11.57 -7.15 -1.28
CA LYS A 10 -12.59 -6.89 -2.32
C LYS A 10 -12.78 -5.39 -2.54
N ASP A 11 -12.69 -4.62 -1.47
CA ASP A 11 -12.91 -3.18 -1.47
C ASP A 11 -11.60 -2.41 -1.22
N ALA A 12 -11.33 -1.41 -2.06
CA ALA A 12 -10.15 -0.55 -1.93
C ALA A 12 -10.13 0.23 -0.60
N GLU A 13 -11.30 0.63 -0.10
CA GLU A 13 -11.41 1.33 1.19
C GLU A 13 -10.99 0.45 2.37
N GLU A 14 -11.24 -0.86 2.28
CA GLU A 14 -10.84 -1.79 3.34
C GLU A 14 -9.31 -1.93 3.38
N ALA A 15 -8.67 -2.02 2.22
CA ALA A 15 -7.22 -2.03 2.11
C ALA A 15 -6.60 -0.74 2.70
N ASP A 16 -7.18 0.42 2.42
CA ASP A 16 -6.74 1.70 3.00
C ASP A 16 -6.88 1.73 4.53
N ARG A 17 -8.00 1.23 5.08
CA ARG A 17 -8.19 1.15 6.54
C ARG A 17 -7.16 0.26 7.21
N VAL A 18 -6.83 -0.87 6.60
CA VAL A 18 -5.80 -1.78 7.13
C VAL A 18 -4.43 -1.11 7.08
N LEU A 19 -4.07 -0.47 5.97
CA LEU A 19 -2.82 0.26 5.83
C LEU A 19 -2.68 1.35 6.91
N PHE A 20 -3.76 2.10 7.19
CA PHE A 20 -3.77 3.11 8.24
C PHE A 20 -3.58 2.51 9.64
N ARG A 21 -4.20 1.36 9.92
CA ARG A 21 -4.00 0.65 11.20
C ARG A 21 -2.56 0.17 11.35
N LEU A 22 -1.95 -0.38 10.31
CA LEU A 22 -0.54 -0.79 10.32
C LEU A 22 0.38 0.40 10.57
N ALA A 23 0.13 1.54 9.91
CA ALA A 23 0.87 2.77 10.15
C ALA A 23 0.75 3.27 11.61
N LYS A 24 -0.44 3.13 12.22
CA LYS A 24 -0.65 3.47 13.63
C LYS A 24 0.10 2.52 14.57
N LEU A 25 0.02 1.21 14.35
CA LEU A 25 0.72 0.20 15.15
C LEU A 25 2.25 0.38 15.06
N LYS A 26 2.75 0.76 13.88
CA LYS A 26 4.14 1.14 13.70
C LYS A 26 4.53 2.35 14.54
N LYS A 27 3.69 3.39 14.56
CA LYS A 27 3.92 4.60 15.39
C LYS A 27 3.93 4.26 16.89
N GLU A 28 3.18 3.26 17.30
CA GLU A 28 3.18 2.72 18.67
C GLU A 28 4.35 1.75 18.94
N HIS A 29 5.29 1.60 17.99
CA HIS A 29 6.43 0.68 18.05
C HIS A 29 6.06 -0.79 18.30
N LEU A 30 4.82 -1.17 17.98
CA LEU A 30 4.34 -2.55 18.15
C LEU A 30 4.72 -3.46 16.99
N ILE A 31 4.92 -2.88 15.79
CA ILE A 31 5.34 -3.59 14.59
C ILE A 31 6.41 -2.77 13.86
N ASP A 32 7.33 -3.45 13.19
CA ASP A 32 8.31 -2.83 12.31
C ASP A 32 7.86 -3.01 10.85
N LEU A 33 7.69 -1.91 10.14
CA LEU A 33 7.18 -1.91 8.76
C LEU A 33 8.15 -1.11 7.89
N GLU A 34 8.84 -1.76 6.95
CA GLU A 34 9.76 -1.08 6.02
C GLU A 34 8.99 -0.29 4.94
N ASP A 35 8.09 -0.95 4.21
CA ASP A 35 7.28 -0.33 3.15
C ASP A 35 5.88 -0.98 3.08
N ALA A 36 4.88 -0.21 2.64
CA ALA A 36 3.52 -0.72 2.44
C ALA A 36 2.78 0.05 1.36
N VAL A 37 2.18 -0.70 0.44
CA VAL A 37 1.50 -0.20 -0.75
C VAL A 37 0.12 -0.85 -0.89
N VAL A 38 -0.85 -0.08 -1.38
CA VAL A 38 -2.17 -0.60 -1.77
C VAL A 38 -2.26 -0.59 -3.28
N VAL A 39 -2.58 -1.74 -3.87
CA VAL A 39 -2.76 -1.92 -5.31
C VAL A 39 -4.25 -2.08 -5.58
N ILE A 40 -4.81 -1.17 -6.38
CA ILE A 40 -6.21 -1.18 -6.76
C ILE A 40 -6.26 -1.42 -8.27
N ARG A 41 -7.01 -2.43 -8.70
CA ARG A 41 -7.26 -2.65 -10.13
C ARG A 41 -8.64 -2.13 -10.48
N ASP A 42 -8.70 -1.15 -11.36
CA ASP A 42 -9.94 -0.57 -11.89
C ASP A 42 -10.60 -1.50 -12.90
N GLU A 43 -11.90 -1.33 -13.16
CA GLU A 43 -12.68 -2.13 -14.12
C GLU A 43 -12.13 -2.02 -15.55
N ALA A 44 -11.49 -0.89 -15.87
CA ALA A 44 -10.76 -0.66 -17.12
C ALA A 44 -9.46 -1.50 -17.23
N GLY A 45 -9.16 -2.35 -16.24
CA GLY A 45 -7.94 -3.16 -16.17
C GLY A 45 -6.70 -2.38 -15.75
N ARG A 46 -6.83 -1.08 -15.46
CA ARG A 46 -5.74 -0.21 -15.02
C ARG A 46 -5.38 -0.50 -13.57
N VAL A 47 -4.08 -0.61 -13.30
CA VAL A 47 -3.55 -0.79 -11.95
C VAL A 47 -3.20 0.58 -11.38
N HIS A 48 -3.76 0.88 -10.23
CA HIS A 48 -3.53 2.08 -9.44
C HIS A 48 -2.74 1.71 -8.20
N LEU A 49 -1.56 2.31 -8.05
CA LEU A 49 -0.75 2.14 -6.85
C LEU A 49 -0.96 3.34 -5.93
N LYS A 50 -1.45 3.05 -4.73
CA LYS A 50 -1.59 4.01 -3.65
C LYS A 50 -0.55 3.69 -2.58
N GLN A 51 0.61 4.32 -2.72
CA GLN A 51 1.67 4.25 -1.72
C GLN A 51 1.43 5.34 -0.67
N SER A 52 0.95 4.95 0.50
CA SER A 52 0.54 5.90 1.54
C SER A 52 1.61 6.12 2.61
N ILE A 53 2.64 5.27 2.68
CA ILE A 53 3.77 5.47 3.57
C ILE A 53 5.06 5.66 2.77
N ASN A 54 5.36 6.93 2.52
CA ASN A 54 6.69 7.34 2.10
C ASN A 54 7.64 7.22 3.28
N LEU A 55 8.24 6.04 3.48
CA LEU A 55 9.19 5.88 4.57
C LEU A 55 10.57 6.49 4.25
N ASN A 56 10.89 6.70 2.96
CA ASN A 56 12.23 7.09 2.51
C ASN A 56 12.22 8.24 1.48
N GLY A 57 11.28 9.19 1.58
CA GLY A 57 11.34 10.46 0.82
C GLY A 57 11.19 10.35 -0.70
N ALA A 58 10.37 9.43 -1.21
CA ALA A 58 10.15 9.22 -2.63
C ALA A 58 8.69 9.51 -3.04
N THR A 59 8.39 10.80 -3.17
CA THR A 59 7.21 11.36 -3.88
C THR A 59 5.85 10.67 -3.60
N THR A 60 4.99 11.32 -2.82
CA THR A 60 3.55 11.03 -2.81
C THR A 60 2.96 11.47 -4.14
N GLY A 61 3.13 10.66 -5.18
CA GLY A 61 2.52 10.83 -6.49
C GLY A 61 1.67 9.61 -6.79
N PHE A 62 0.42 9.82 -7.21
CA PHE A 62 -0.41 8.81 -7.84
C PHE A 62 0.30 8.33 -9.12
N MET A 63 1.17 7.34 -8.98
CA MET A 63 1.95 6.79 -10.08
C MET A 63 1.04 5.82 -10.84
N LEU A 64 0.54 6.28 -11.99
CA LEU A 64 -0.08 5.43 -13.00
C LEU A 64 1.02 4.59 -13.68
N ALA A 65 1.51 3.57 -12.97
CA ALA A 65 2.34 2.55 -13.59
C ALA A 65 1.41 1.61 -14.37
N SER A 66 1.20 1.90 -15.66
CA SER A 66 0.59 0.98 -16.60
C SER A 66 1.53 -0.21 -16.83
N GLY A 67 1.65 -1.09 -15.84
CA GLY A 67 2.32 -2.37 -15.96
C GLY A 67 1.44 -3.32 -16.74
N SER A 68 1.73 -3.49 -18.02
CA SER A 68 1.30 -4.68 -18.76
C SER A 68 2.15 -5.84 -18.26
N LEU A 69 1.52 -6.78 -17.56
CA LEU A 69 2.08 -8.09 -17.26
C LEU A 69 1.37 -9.12 -18.13
#